data_AF-A0A529XRL1-F1
#
_entry.id   AF-A0A529XRL1-F1
#
_cell.length_a   1.000
_cell.length_b   1.000
_cell.length_c   1.000
_cell.angle_alpha   90.00
_cell.angle_beta   90.00
_cell.angle_gamma   90.00
#
_symmetry.space_group_name_H-M   'P 1'
#
loop_
_entity.id
_entity.type
_entity.pdbx_description
1 polymer ?
#
loop_
_entity_poly.entity_id
_entity_poly.type
_entity_poly.pdbx_seq_one_letter_code
_entity_poly.pdbx_strand_id
1 'polypeptide(L)'
;MPYLPARDFIGYGERPPQAEWPGGAKLALNIVVNYEEGAEYSIGEGDGVSETILSDLAVSPAVLGLRNRNMESLYEYGSRVGVWRLISLFQEKGVVPTFYVVGRALELNPAAGKAIAALGSD
;
A
#
# COMPACT_ATOMS: atom_id res chain seq x y z
N MET A 1 38.80 -13.71 -4.73
CA MET A 1 38.14 -13.37 -3.46
C MET A 1 36.66 -13.74 -3.58
N PRO A 2 36.03 -14.39 -2.59
CA PRO A 2 34.59 -14.60 -2.62
C PRO A 2 33.86 -13.25 -2.62
N TYR A 3 32.80 -13.15 -3.42
CA TYR A 3 31.92 -11.98 -3.45
C TYR A 3 31.29 -11.78 -2.06
N LEU A 4 31.63 -10.67 -1.41
CA LEU A 4 30.89 -10.21 -0.23
C LEU A 4 29.80 -9.26 -0.74
N PRO A 5 28.50 -9.56 -0.54
CA PRO A 5 27.44 -8.67 -0.97
C PRO A 5 27.54 -7.32 -0.25
N ALA A 6 27.31 -6.22 -0.97
CA ALA A 6 27.22 -4.86 -0.42
C ALA A 6 25.93 -4.67 0.39
N ARG A 7 25.82 -5.43 1.49
CA ARG A 7 24.66 -5.46 2.38
C ARG A 7 25.16 -5.31 3.80
N ASP A 8 24.54 -4.39 4.53
CA ASP A 8 24.74 -4.31 5.96
C ASP A 8 23.83 -5.34 6.64
N PHE A 9 24.44 -6.36 7.25
CA PHE A 9 23.76 -7.37 8.04
C PHE A 9 23.89 -7.12 9.55
N ILE A 10 24.60 -6.07 9.95
CA ILE A 10 24.88 -5.74 11.35
C ILE A 10 23.90 -4.65 11.83
N GLY A 11 23.72 -3.59 11.04
CA GLY A 11 22.96 -2.42 11.46
C GLY A 11 23.49 -1.84 12.77
N TYR A 12 22.62 -1.64 13.75
CA TYR A 12 23.00 -1.09 15.06
C TYR A 12 23.58 -2.12 16.06
N GLY A 13 23.57 -3.42 15.73
CA GLY A 13 24.04 -4.47 16.65
C GLY A 13 23.34 -4.45 18.01
N GLU A 14 24.08 -4.77 19.08
CA GLU A 14 23.56 -4.84 20.47
C GLU A 14 23.24 -3.47 21.09
N ARG A 15 23.55 -2.36 20.40
CA ARG A 15 23.45 -0.99 20.94
C ARG A 15 22.62 -0.09 20.03
N PRO A 16 21.31 -0.35 19.88
CA PRO A 16 20.43 0.54 19.14
C PRO A 16 20.36 1.93 19.81
N PRO A 17 20.23 3.00 19.02
CA PRO A 17 20.07 4.34 19.58
C PRO A 17 18.74 4.49 20.31
N GLN A 18 18.71 5.36 21.32
CA GLN A 18 17.47 5.77 21.95
C GLN A 18 16.79 6.82 21.06
N ALA A 19 15.56 6.56 20.62
CA ALA A 19 14.87 7.37 19.62
C ALA A 19 14.28 8.71 20.14
N GLU A 20 14.28 8.93 21.46
CA GLU A 20 13.83 10.18 22.11
C GLU A 20 12.51 10.75 21.55
N TRP A 21 11.49 9.90 21.41
CA TRP A 21 10.21 10.31 20.82
C TRP A 21 9.56 11.49 21.56
N PRO A 22 8.81 12.36 20.84
CA PRO A 22 8.13 13.50 21.43
C PRO A 22 7.30 13.13 22.66
N GLY A 23 7.33 13.98 23.68
CA GLY A 23 6.60 13.76 24.93
C GLY A 23 7.13 12.58 25.77
N GLY A 24 8.30 12.02 25.44
CA GLY A 24 8.86 10.86 26.15
C GLY A 24 8.15 9.55 25.85
N ALA A 25 7.44 9.47 24.71
CA ALA A 25 6.72 8.29 24.28
C ALA A 25 7.64 7.07 24.18
N LYS A 26 7.10 5.90 24.55
CA LYS A 26 7.85 4.63 24.52
C LYS A 26 7.72 3.90 23.17
N LEU A 27 6.78 4.32 22.34
CA LEU A 27 6.48 3.75 21.04
C LEU A 27 6.04 4.86 20.09
N ALA A 28 6.53 4.81 18.85
CA ALA A 28 5.95 5.52 17.72
C ALA A 28 5.19 4.51 16.86
N LEU A 29 3.92 4.78 16.59
CA LEU A 29 3.07 3.96 15.71
C LEU A 29 2.87 4.70 14.39
N ASN A 30 3.32 4.10 13.29
CA ASN A 30 2.98 4.54 11.94
C ASN A 30 1.99 3.55 11.32
N ILE A 31 0.81 4.03 10.97
CA ILE A 31 -0.20 3.25 10.25
C ILE A 31 -0.13 3.65 8.79
N VAL A 32 0.23 2.70 7.93
CA VAL A 32 0.36 2.90 6.49
C VAL A 32 -0.79 2.23 5.78
N VAL A 33 -1.45 2.98 4.90
CA VAL A 33 -2.48 2.47 4.00
C VAL A 33 -1.94 2.50 2.57
N ASN A 34 -1.84 1.34 1.94
CA ASN A 34 -1.52 1.28 0.51
C ASN A 34 -2.78 1.58 -0.30
N TYR A 35 -2.62 2.36 -1.37
CA TYR A 35 -3.64 2.65 -2.36
C TYR A 35 -3.08 2.31 -3.74
N GLU A 36 -3.36 1.09 -4.18
CA GLU A 36 -2.77 0.45 -5.35
C GLU A 36 -3.84 0.13 -6.41
N GLU A 37 -5.11 0.14 -6.01
CA GLU A 37 -6.21 -0.39 -6.79
C GLU A 37 -6.55 0.48 -8.01
N GLY A 38 -6.52 -0.13 -9.19
CA GLY A 38 -6.53 0.51 -10.50
C GLY A 38 -5.14 0.57 -11.16
N ALA A 39 -4.08 0.20 -10.46
CA ALA A 39 -2.71 0.18 -10.98
C ALA A 39 -2.01 -1.18 -10.83
N GLU A 40 -2.74 -2.21 -10.39
CA GLU A 40 -2.30 -3.59 -10.43
C GLU A 40 -2.12 -4.08 -11.88
N TYR A 41 -1.41 -5.20 -12.05
CA TYR A 41 -1.20 -5.75 -13.39
C TYR A 41 -2.51 -6.04 -14.11
N SER A 42 -2.64 -5.45 -15.29
CA SER A 42 -3.85 -5.54 -16.10
C SER A 42 -3.52 -5.66 -17.57
N ILE A 43 -4.23 -6.57 -18.25
CA ILE A 43 -4.21 -6.65 -19.71
C ILE A 43 -4.65 -5.31 -20.34
N GLY A 44 -5.59 -4.60 -19.71
CA GLY A 44 -6.09 -3.32 -20.19
C GLY A 44 -5.07 -2.18 -20.12
N GLU A 45 -4.11 -2.27 -19.18
CA GLU A 45 -3.03 -1.28 -19.02
C GLU A 45 -1.77 -1.67 -19.82
N GLY A 46 -1.77 -2.83 -20.49
CA GLY A 46 -0.71 -3.25 -21.40
C GLY A 46 0.34 -4.19 -20.81
N ASP A 47 0.13 -4.70 -19.58
CA ASP A 47 1.12 -5.52 -18.87
C ASP A 47 1.31 -6.93 -19.45
N GLY A 48 0.37 -7.39 -20.29
CA GLY A 48 0.38 -8.73 -20.87
C GLY A 48 0.07 -9.86 -19.88
N VAL A 49 -0.15 -9.53 -18.61
CA VAL A 49 -0.55 -10.43 -17.53
C VAL A 49 -1.61 -9.79 -16.62
N SER A 50 -2.37 -10.62 -15.91
CA SER A 50 -3.27 -10.18 -14.83
C SER A 50 -2.60 -10.30 -13.47
N GLU A 51 -3.05 -9.49 -12.50
CA GLU A 51 -2.67 -9.61 -11.10
C GLU A 51 -3.00 -10.99 -10.49
N THR A 52 -2.22 -11.38 -9.49
CA THR A 52 -2.19 -12.72 -8.87
C THR A 52 -2.03 -12.72 -7.35
N ILE A 53 -1.67 -11.59 -6.74
CA ILE A 53 -1.40 -11.51 -5.30
C ILE A 53 -2.39 -10.60 -4.56
N LEU A 54 -2.30 -10.60 -3.23
CA LEU A 54 -2.98 -9.68 -2.32
C LEU A 54 -4.49 -9.55 -2.53
N SER A 55 -5.15 -10.68 -2.77
CA SER A 55 -6.60 -10.78 -2.87
C SER A 55 -7.13 -11.98 -2.06
N ASP A 56 -8.45 -12.12 -2.00
CA ASP A 56 -9.11 -13.27 -1.38
C ASP A 56 -8.96 -14.57 -2.21
N LEU A 57 -8.42 -14.48 -3.43
CA LEU A 57 -8.12 -15.65 -4.24
C LEU A 57 -6.79 -16.26 -3.80
N ALA A 58 -6.72 -17.60 -3.79
CA ALA A 58 -5.45 -18.28 -3.60
C ALA A 58 -4.45 -17.86 -4.68
N VAL A 59 -3.21 -17.62 -4.27
CA VAL A 59 -2.13 -17.25 -5.19
C VAL A 59 -2.02 -18.31 -6.28
N SER A 60 -2.09 -17.87 -7.53
CA SER A 60 -1.97 -18.71 -8.72
C SER A 60 -0.95 -18.10 -9.66
N PRO A 61 -0.25 -18.90 -10.48
CA PRO A 61 0.53 -18.37 -11.59
C PRO A 61 -0.33 -17.46 -12.48
N ALA A 62 0.27 -16.38 -12.97
CA ALA A 62 -0.38 -15.49 -13.92
C ALA A 62 -0.64 -16.22 -15.24
N VAL A 63 -1.84 -16.04 -15.80
CA VAL A 63 -2.16 -16.56 -17.13
C VAL A 63 -1.88 -15.47 -18.15
N LEU A 64 -0.90 -15.72 -19.03
CA LEU A 64 -0.47 -14.74 -20.03
C LEU A 64 -1.62 -14.36 -20.98
N GLY A 65 -1.77 -13.07 -21.25
CA GLY A 65 -2.69 -12.54 -22.26
C GLY A 65 -4.18 -12.61 -21.90
N LEU A 66 -4.53 -13.07 -20.69
CA LEU A 66 -5.93 -13.20 -20.26
C LEU A 66 -6.23 -12.32 -19.06
N ARG A 67 -7.43 -11.72 -19.08
CA ARG A 67 -7.97 -10.97 -17.94
C ARG A 67 -8.44 -11.92 -16.85
N ASN A 68 -8.24 -11.52 -15.60
CA ASN A 68 -8.82 -12.18 -14.45
C ASN A 68 -9.89 -11.27 -13.81
N ARG A 69 -11.13 -11.39 -14.27
CA ARG A 69 -12.23 -10.52 -13.80
C ARG A 69 -12.55 -10.66 -12.32
N ASN A 70 -12.32 -11.84 -11.75
CA ASN A 70 -12.51 -12.03 -10.32
C ASN A 70 -11.48 -11.23 -9.53
N MET A 71 -10.21 -11.23 -9.99
CA MET A 71 -9.16 -10.41 -9.41
C MET A 71 -9.45 -8.91 -9.53
N GLU A 72 -9.79 -8.45 -10.75
CA GLU A 72 -10.16 -7.05 -11.00
C GLU A 72 -11.29 -6.60 -10.07
N SER A 73 -12.36 -7.42 -9.93
CA SER A 73 -13.47 -7.10 -9.02
C SER A 73 -13.06 -7.02 -7.55
N LEU A 74 -12.04 -7.76 -7.11
CA LEU A 74 -11.55 -7.71 -5.73
C LEU A 74 -10.73 -6.44 -5.49
N TYR A 75 -9.86 -6.05 -6.42
CA TYR A 75 -9.16 -4.77 -6.38
C TYR A 75 -10.14 -3.59 -6.43
N GLU A 76 -11.16 -3.66 -7.29
CA GLU A 76 -12.21 -2.63 -7.37
C GLU A 76 -12.91 -2.41 -6.02
N TYR A 77 -13.04 -3.41 -5.15
CA TYR A 77 -13.63 -3.21 -3.83
C TYR A 77 -12.83 -2.23 -2.97
N GLY A 78 -11.49 -2.29 -3.03
CA GLY A 78 -10.60 -1.41 -2.30
C GLY A 78 -10.83 0.06 -2.65
N SER A 79 -10.82 0.38 -3.95
CA SER A 79 -11.03 1.74 -4.45
C SER A 79 -12.48 2.23 -4.34
N ARG A 80 -13.48 1.33 -4.46
CA ARG A 80 -14.91 1.70 -4.44
C ARG A 80 -15.51 1.78 -3.04
N VAL A 81 -15.01 0.98 -2.09
CA VAL A 81 -15.63 0.82 -0.76
C VAL A 81 -14.59 0.87 0.36
N GLY A 82 -13.49 0.13 0.23
CA GLY A 82 -12.47 -0.03 1.28
C GLY A 82 -11.90 1.30 1.75
N VAL A 83 -11.38 2.10 0.82
CA VAL A 83 -10.73 3.38 1.11
C VAL A 83 -11.63 4.36 1.87
N TRP A 84 -12.91 4.44 1.51
CA TRP A 84 -13.86 5.35 2.16
C TRP A 84 -14.20 4.93 3.58
N ARG A 85 -14.26 3.62 3.84
CA ARG A 85 -14.44 3.08 5.19
C ARG A 85 -13.22 3.39 6.06
N LEU A 86 -12.02 3.23 5.52
CA LEU A 86 -10.78 3.53 6.23
C LEU A 86 -10.65 5.03 6.54
N ILE A 87 -10.89 5.91 5.57
CA ILE A 87 -10.87 7.36 5.78
C ILE A 87 -11.84 7.76 6.90
N SER A 88 -13.09 7.27 6.85
CA SER A 88 -14.09 7.54 7.89
C SER A 88 -13.62 7.05 9.28
N LEU A 89 -13.00 5.87 9.34
CA LEU A 89 -12.47 5.32 10.59
C LEU A 89 -11.34 6.17 11.16
N PHE A 90 -10.39 6.58 10.34
CA PHE A 90 -9.27 7.42 10.79
C PHE A 90 -9.74 8.79 11.29
N GLN A 91 -10.73 9.38 10.62
CA GLN A 91 -11.39 10.61 11.08
C GLN A 91 -12.08 10.40 12.44
N GLU A 92 -12.84 9.32 12.60
CA GLU A 92 -13.51 8.99 13.86
C GLU A 92 -12.51 8.80 15.01
N LYS A 93 -11.36 8.16 14.75
CA LYS A 93 -10.33 7.91 15.76
C LYS A 93 -9.39 9.09 16.00
N GLY A 94 -9.45 10.14 15.18
CA GLY A 94 -8.52 11.26 15.25
C GLY A 94 -7.07 10.84 15.00
N VAL A 95 -6.85 9.82 14.17
CA VAL A 95 -5.53 9.30 13.80
C VAL A 95 -5.25 9.66 12.35
N VAL A 96 -4.07 10.20 12.07
CA VAL A 96 -3.62 10.52 10.70
C VAL A 96 -2.69 9.41 10.22
N PRO A 97 -3.10 8.58 9.25
CA PRO A 97 -2.23 7.57 8.63
C PRO A 97 -1.34 8.20 7.55
N THR A 98 -0.28 7.48 7.16
CA THR A 98 0.45 7.74 5.90
C THR A 98 -0.18 6.93 4.77
N PHE A 99 -0.33 7.51 3.58
CA PHE A 99 -0.83 6.79 2.41
C PHE A 99 0.28 6.51 1.40
N TYR A 100 0.53 5.23 1.14
CA TYR A 100 1.41 4.79 0.06
C TYR A 100 0.59 4.66 -1.22
N VAL A 101 0.63 5.70 -2.05
CA VAL A 101 -0.21 5.82 -3.24
C VAL A 101 0.57 5.46 -4.50
N VAL A 102 -0.02 4.62 -5.34
CA VAL A 102 0.45 4.43 -6.71
C VAL A 102 -0.11 5.55 -7.58
N GLY A 103 0.76 6.27 -8.30
CA GLY A 103 0.37 7.44 -9.08
C GLY A 103 -0.80 7.17 -10.05
N ARG A 104 -0.72 6.04 -10.77
CA ARG A 104 -1.78 5.61 -11.70
C ARG A 104 -3.14 5.39 -11.02
N ALA A 105 -3.16 4.82 -9.81
CA ALA A 105 -4.39 4.63 -9.04
C ALA A 105 -5.05 5.97 -8.69
N LEU A 106 -4.26 6.99 -8.33
CA LEU A 106 -4.78 8.34 -8.06
C LEU A 106 -5.23 9.09 -9.32
N GLU A 107 -4.60 8.87 -10.47
CA GLU A 107 -5.08 9.41 -11.74
C GLU A 107 -6.49 8.91 -12.08
N LEU A 108 -6.75 7.62 -11.80
CA LEU A 108 -8.02 6.97 -12.04
C LEU A 108 -9.07 7.33 -10.98
N ASN A 109 -8.65 7.61 -9.74
CA ASN A 109 -9.54 8.02 -8.65
C ASN A 109 -9.05 9.31 -7.94
N PRO A 110 -9.14 10.48 -8.59
CA PRO A 110 -8.70 11.74 -8.00
C PRO A 110 -9.56 12.18 -6.82
N ALA A 111 -10.76 11.62 -6.65
CA ALA A 111 -11.61 11.89 -5.50
C ALA A 111 -11.02 11.27 -4.22
N ALA A 112 -10.49 10.04 -4.29
CA ALA A 112 -9.79 9.43 -3.17
C ALA A 112 -8.55 10.24 -2.78
N GLY A 113 -7.75 10.68 -3.76
CA GLY A 113 -6.58 11.53 -3.51
C GLY A 113 -6.91 12.83 -2.76
N LYS A 114 -7.99 13.51 -3.16
CA LYS A 114 -8.48 14.71 -2.44
C LYS A 114 -8.90 14.41 -1.01
N ALA A 115 -9.56 13.28 -0.78
CA ALA A 115 -10.01 12.90 0.56
C ALA A 115 -8.84 12.49 1.47
N ILE A 116 -7.85 11.78 0.93
CA ILE A 116 -6.59 11.45 1.61
C ILE A 116 -5.86 12.74 2.00
N ALA A 117 -5.70 13.69 1.09
CA ALA A 117 -5.07 14.98 1.39
C ALA A 117 -5.86 15.77 2.47
N ALA A 118 -7.20 15.73 2.42
CA ALA A 118 -8.05 16.38 3.42
C ALA A 118 -7.96 15.74 4.81
N LEU A 119 -7.53 14.48 4.91
CA LEU A 119 -7.23 13.81 6.19
C LEU A 119 -5.97 14.37 6.87
N GLY A 120 -5.13 15.10 6.12
CA GLY A 120 -3.82 15.55 6.56
C GLY A 120 -2.75 14.45 6.47
N SER A 121 -3.04 13.37 5.74
CA SER A 121 -2.09 12.30 5.48
C SER A 121 -0.92 12.77 4.62
N ASP A 122 0.27 12.28 4.99
CA ASP A 122 1.47 12.30 4.15
C ASP A 122 1.32 11.40 2.92
#